data_AF-A0ABD7GNX1-F1
#
_entry.id   AF-A0ABD7GNX1-F1
#
_cell.length_a   1.000
_cell.length_b   1.000
_cell.length_c   1.000
_cell.angle_alpha   90.00
_cell.angle_beta   90.00
_cell.angle_gamma   90.00
#
_symmetry.space_group_name_H-M   'P 1'
#
loop_
_entity.id
_entity.type
_entity.pdbx_description
1 polymer ?
#
loop_
_entity_poly.entity_id
_entity_poly.type
_entity_poly.pdbx_seq_one_letter_code
_entity_poly.pdbx_strand_id
1 'polypeptide(L)'
;DEIVPKEKSYREQITYVTDRPGHDRRYAIDAEKIGRELGWKPQETFESGIRKTVEWYLSNTKWVDNVKSGAYQSWIEQNYEGRQ
;
A
#
# COMPACT_ATOMS: atom_id res chain seq x y z
N ASP A 1 -2.14 -12.96 -8.65
CA ASP A 1 -2.57 -13.99 -9.64
C ASP A 1 -4.02 -14.43 -9.47
N GLU A 2 -4.56 -14.52 -8.26
CA GLU A 2 -5.92 -15.09 -8.08
C GLU A 2 -7.08 -14.17 -8.47
N ILE A 3 -7.05 -12.89 -8.07
CA ILE A 3 -8.21 -11.98 -8.19
C ILE A 3 -8.34 -11.42 -9.60
N VAL A 4 -7.21 -11.02 -10.19
CA VAL A 4 -7.10 -10.61 -11.59
C VAL A 4 -5.84 -11.27 -12.11
N PRO A 5 -5.90 -12.41 -12.81
CA PRO A 5 -4.71 -13.06 -13.34
C PRO A 5 -4.13 -12.29 -14.54
N LYS A 6 -2.83 -12.40 -14.76
CA LYS A 6 -2.14 -11.95 -15.98
C LYS A 6 -1.30 -13.08 -16.58
N GLU A 7 -1.06 -13.01 -17.88
CA GLU A 7 -0.22 -14.00 -18.59
C GLU A 7 1.23 -13.99 -18.12
N LYS A 8 1.74 -12.82 -17.71
CA LYS A 8 3.09 -12.64 -17.15
C LYS A 8 3.02 -12.50 -15.64
N SER A 9 4.11 -12.89 -14.95
CA SER A 9 4.19 -12.78 -13.50
C SER A 9 4.09 -11.33 -13.03
N TYR A 10 3.32 -11.04 -11.98
CA TYR A 10 3.31 -9.71 -11.36
C TYR A 10 4.68 -9.27 -10.85
N ARG A 11 5.59 -10.21 -10.57
CA ARG A 11 6.96 -9.89 -10.16
C ARG A 11 7.72 -9.06 -11.21
N GLU A 12 7.38 -9.25 -12.48
CA GLU A 12 7.99 -8.48 -13.59
C GLU A 12 7.58 -7.00 -13.60
N GLN A 13 6.56 -6.60 -12.82
CA GLN A 13 6.13 -5.20 -12.70
C GLN A 13 6.91 -4.44 -11.61
N ILE A 14 7.86 -5.08 -10.93
CA ILE A 14 8.66 -4.47 -9.87
C ILE A 14 9.87 -3.76 -10.47
N THR A 15 9.97 -2.44 -10.23
CA THR A 15 11.13 -1.63 -10.58
C THR A 15 11.77 -1.09 -9.30
N TYR A 16 13.07 -1.36 -9.12
CA TYR A 16 13.85 -0.73 -8.06
C TYR A 16 14.22 0.69 -8.47
N VAL A 17 13.97 1.65 -7.58
CA VAL A 17 14.32 3.05 -7.73
C VAL A 17 15.19 3.47 -6.55
N THR A 18 15.77 4.66 -6.62
CA THR A 18 16.59 5.13 -5.50
C THR A 18 15.79 5.26 -4.22
N ASP A 19 16.44 4.84 -3.14
CA ASP A 19 15.90 4.82 -1.79
C ASP A 19 15.55 6.22 -1.28
N ARG A 20 14.71 6.29 -0.26
CA ARG A 20 14.33 7.55 0.38
C ARG A 20 15.51 8.09 1.20
N PRO A 21 15.87 9.39 1.07
CA PRO A 21 16.80 10.01 2.02
C PRO A 21 16.30 9.84 3.46
N GLY A 22 17.14 9.30 4.35
CA GLY A 22 16.75 9.02 5.74
C GLY A 22 15.71 7.89 5.88
N HIS A 23 15.83 6.80 5.09
CA HIS A 23 14.95 5.64 5.26
C HIS A 23 15.23 4.90 6.57
N ASP A 24 14.43 5.15 7.60
CA ASP A 24 14.34 4.30 8.78
C ASP A 24 13.93 2.88 8.37
N ARG A 25 14.83 1.92 8.58
CA ARG A 25 14.67 0.56 8.02
C ARG A 25 13.69 -0.33 8.79
N ARG A 26 13.34 0.03 10.02
CA ARG A 26 12.51 -0.83 10.87
C ARG A 26 11.66 0.00 11.83
N TYR A 27 10.35 -0.17 11.69
CA TYR A 27 9.38 0.18 12.71
C TYR A 27 8.79 -1.11 13.28
N ALA A 28 8.66 -1.16 14.60
CA ALA A 28 7.99 -2.24 15.32
C ALA A 28 7.34 -1.66 16.57
N ILE A 29 6.07 -1.97 16.78
CA ILE A 29 5.29 -1.52 17.92
C ILE A 29 4.96 -2.73 18.80
N ASP A 30 5.16 -2.55 20.11
CA ASP A 30 4.59 -3.42 21.12
C ASP A 30 3.23 -2.84 21.56
N ALA A 31 2.16 -3.57 21.25
CA ALA A 31 0.78 -3.20 21.56
C ALA A 31 0.21 -3.98 22.77
N GLU A 32 1.03 -4.63 23.58
CA GLU A 32 0.54 -5.42 24.72
C GLU A 32 -0.20 -4.56 25.75
N LYS A 33 0.23 -3.31 25.96
CA LYS A 33 -0.40 -2.41 26.95
C LYS A 33 -1.88 -2.19 26.64
N ILE A 34 -2.21 -1.83 25.40
CA ILE A 34 -3.61 -1.59 24.99
C ILE A 34 -4.42 -2.89 25.01
N GLY A 35 -3.78 -4.03 24.70
CA GLY A 35 -4.43 -5.34 24.79
C GLY A 35 -4.77 -5.74 26.22
N ARG A 36 -3.89 -5.45 27.19
CA ARG A 36 -4.14 -5.73 28.62
C ARG A 36 -5.13 -4.77 29.26
N GLU A 37 -4.98 -3.47 28.99
CA GLU A 37 -5.75 -2.44 29.71
C GLU A 37 -7.14 -2.21 29.10
N LEU A 38 -7.27 -2.32 27.78
CA LEU A 38 -8.52 -2.04 27.07
C LEU A 38 -9.12 -3.26 26.37
N GLY A 39 -8.47 -4.42 26.45
CA GLY A 39 -8.93 -5.64 25.77
C GLY A 39 -8.82 -5.58 24.25
N TRP A 40 -8.14 -4.58 23.68
CA TRP A 40 -8.05 -4.41 22.24
C TRP A 40 -7.22 -5.53 21.60
N LYS A 41 -7.73 -6.09 20.50
CA LYS A 41 -7.01 -7.00 19.62
C LYS A 41 -7.37 -6.70 18.17
N PRO A 42 -6.42 -6.82 17.21
CA PRO A 42 -6.75 -6.67 15.80
C PRO A 42 -7.72 -7.78 15.37
N GLN A 43 -8.73 -7.41 14.57
CA GLN A 43 -9.67 -8.36 13.97
C GLN A 43 -9.13 -8.96 12.66
N GLU A 44 -8.16 -8.30 12.03
CA GLU A 44 -7.58 -8.71 10.76
C GLU A 44 -6.14 -9.18 10.95
N THR A 45 -5.74 -10.18 10.17
CA THR A 45 -4.32 -10.45 9.91
C THR A 45 -3.86 -9.60 8.72
N PHE A 46 -2.55 -9.57 8.46
CA PHE A 46 -2.04 -8.89 7.26
C PHE A 46 -2.63 -9.51 5.99
N GLU A 47 -2.70 -10.84 5.91
CA GLU A 47 -3.22 -11.56 4.75
C GLU A 47 -4.70 -11.24 4.47
N SER A 48 -5.56 -11.26 5.50
CA SER A 48 -6.98 -10.94 5.32
C SER A 48 -7.18 -9.47 4.97
N GLY A 49 -6.44 -8.57 5.64
CA GLY A 49 -6.53 -7.13 5.42
C GLY A 49 -6.05 -6.70 4.02
N ILE A 50 -4.92 -7.24 3.54
CA ILE A 50 -4.39 -6.86 2.23
C ILE A 50 -5.28 -7.37 1.09
N ARG A 51 -5.86 -8.57 1.23
CA ARG A 51 -6.84 -9.10 0.26
C ARG A 51 -8.06 -8.19 0.16
N LYS A 52 -8.70 -7.87 1.30
CA LYS A 52 -9.85 -6.96 1.36
C LYS A 52 -9.54 -5.59 0.77
N THR A 53 -8.32 -5.10 0.99
CA THR A 53 -7.86 -3.81 0.44
C THR A 53 -7.81 -3.87 -1.09
N VAL A 54 -7.16 -4.89 -1.67
CA VAL A 54 -7.11 -5.07 -3.14
C VAL A 54 -8.52 -5.18 -3.73
N GLU A 55 -9.38 -6.00 -3.12
CA GLU A 55 -10.79 -6.14 -3.54
C GLU A 55 -11.53 -4.81 -3.50
N TRP A 56 -11.34 -4.02 -2.44
CA TRP A 56 -11.95 -2.70 -2.31
C TRP A 56 -11.52 -1.75 -3.42
N TYR A 57 -10.22 -1.68 -3.76
CA TYR A 57 -9.76 -0.82 -4.86
C TYR A 57 -10.34 -1.25 -6.22
N LEU A 58 -10.48 -2.55 -6.46
CA LEU A 58 -11.09 -3.08 -7.68
C LEU A 58 -12.59 -2.77 -7.76
N SER A 59 -13.32 -2.78 -6.63
CA SER A 59 -14.75 -2.48 -6.60
C SER A 59 -15.08 -0.97 -6.56
N ASN A 60 -14.10 -0.11 -6.29
CA ASN A 60 -14.32 1.33 -6.07
C ASN A 60 -13.58 2.24 -7.08
N THR A 61 -13.51 1.84 -8.36
CA THR A 61 -12.82 2.59 -9.42
C THR A 61 -13.28 4.05 -9.52
N LYS A 62 -14.59 4.31 -9.42
CA LYS A 62 -15.13 5.68 -9.41
C LYS A 62 -14.54 6.55 -8.29
N TRP A 63 -14.35 5.98 -7.10
CA TRP A 63 -13.72 6.72 -6.01
C TRP A 63 -12.25 7.02 -6.32
N VAL A 64 -11.53 6.02 -6.87
CA VAL A 64 -10.12 6.16 -7.26
C VAL A 64 -9.95 7.26 -8.31
N ASP A 65 -10.81 7.30 -9.32
CA ASP A 65 -10.74 8.30 -10.39
C ASP A 65 -10.98 9.72 -9.85
N ASN A 66 -11.89 9.88 -8.89
CA ASN A 66 -12.18 11.19 -8.29
C ASN A 66 -11.01 11.74 -7.45
N VAL A 67 -10.21 10.87 -6.81
CA VAL A 67 -9.09 11.32 -5.97
C VAL A 67 -7.80 11.54 -6.75
N LYS A 68 -7.68 10.98 -7.97
CA LYS A 68 -6.55 11.18 -8.89
C LYS A 68 -6.67 12.50 -9.66
N SER A 69 -6.64 13.61 -8.94
CA SER A 69 -6.67 14.94 -9.54
C SER A 69 -5.37 15.30 -10.28
N GLY A 70 -5.35 16.41 -11.02
CA GLY A 70 -4.12 16.93 -11.64
C GLY A 70 -2.99 17.20 -10.63
N ALA A 71 -3.32 17.61 -9.40
CA ALA A 71 -2.33 17.79 -8.33
C ALA A 71 -1.68 16.46 -7.90
N TYR A 72 -2.43 15.36 -7.92
CA TYR A 72 -1.88 14.03 -7.68
C TYR A 72 -0.86 13.66 -8.76
N GLN A 73 -1.18 13.93 -10.03
CA GLN A 73 -0.27 13.66 -11.14
C GLN A 73 1.03 14.49 -11.03
N SER A 74 0.94 15.79 -10.75
CA SER A 74 2.14 16.63 -10.58
C SER A 74 3.04 16.17 -9.43
N TRP A 75 2.47 15.66 -8.34
CA TRP A 75 3.26 15.09 -7.24
C TRP A 75 3.97 13.79 -7.66
N ILE A 76 3.30 12.93 -8.44
CA ILE A 76 3.91 11.70 -8.96
C ILE A 76 5.12 12.02 -9.81
N GLU A 77 5.00 12.99 -10.73
CA GLU A 77 6.11 13.46 -11.57
C GLU A 77 7.25 13.97 -10.71
N GLN A 78 6.98 14.89 -9.78
CA GLN A 78 7.99 15.47 -8.91
C GLN A 78 8.78 14.42 -8.10
N ASN A 79 8.11 13.37 -7.59
CA ASN A 79 8.75 12.41 -6.70
C ASN A 79 9.38 11.20 -7.41
N TYR A 80 8.90 10.83 -8.60
CA TYR A 80 9.32 9.61 -9.30
C TYR A 80 9.99 9.86 -10.66
N GLU A 81 9.66 10.94 -11.37
CA GLU A 81 10.31 11.24 -12.65
C GLU A 81 11.77 11.67 -12.41
N GLY A 82 12.71 11.00 -13.07
CA GLY A 82 14.14 11.29 -12.89
C GLY A 82 14.66 11.07 -11.46
N ARG A 83 13.94 10.29 -10.64
CA ARG A 83 14.27 10.05 -9.23
C ARG A 83 15.71 9.57 -9.09
N GLN A 84 16.51 10.41 -8.43
CA GLN A 84 17.91 10.13 -8.10
C GLN A 84 18.08 9.32 -6.85
#